data_AF-A0AA96GJ63-F1
#
_entry.id   AF-A0AA96GJ63-F1
#
_cell.length_a   1.000
_cell.length_b   1.000
_cell.length_c   1.000
_cell.angle_alpha   90.00
_cell.angle_beta   90.00
_cell.angle_gamma   90.00
#
_symmetry.space_group_name_H-M   'P 1'
#
loop_
_entity.id
_entity.type
_entity.pdbx_description
1 polymer ?
#
loop_
_entity_poly.entity_id
_entity_poly.type
_entity_poly.pdbx_seq_one_letter_code
_entity_poly.pdbx_strand_id
1 'polypeptide(L)'
;MAVLKFEKALSRLETIVAELERGELSLDESLRIFEEGVKLSKTCLKMLDDAERKVEILVQDKDGRKRIQAFSIEDSNLPES
;
A
#
# COMPACT_ATOMS: atom_id res chain seq x y z
N MET A 1 -5.42 -16.92 -1.33
CA MET A 1 -6.09 -15.96 -2.24
C MET A 1 -5.54 -14.53 -2.13
N ALA A 2 -5.24 -13.99 -0.94
CA ALA A 2 -4.73 -12.61 -0.79
C ALA A 2 -3.38 -12.35 -1.50
N VAL A 3 -2.44 -13.29 -1.41
CA VAL A 3 -1.15 -13.23 -2.13
C VAL A 3 -1.36 -13.10 -3.64
N LEU A 4 -2.23 -13.94 -4.24
CA LEU A 4 -2.58 -13.85 -5.66
C LEU A 4 -3.24 -12.52 -6.05
N LYS A 5 -3.87 -11.79 -5.11
CA LYS A 5 -4.42 -10.46 -5.38
C LYS A 5 -3.32 -9.39 -5.36
N PHE A 6 -2.34 -9.51 -4.47
CA PHE A 6 -1.19 -8.60 -4.39
C PHE A 6 -0.33 -8.72 -5.63
N GLU A 7 0.08 -9.93 -6.00
CA GLU A 7 0.90 -10.19 -7.19
C GLU A 7 0.25 -9.65 -8.47
N LYS A 8 -1.08 -9.80 -8.59
CA LYS A 8 -1.83 -9.24 -9.72
C LYS A 8 -1.84 -7.71 -9.73
N ALA A 9 -2.05 -7.08 -8.57
CA ALA A 9 -2.04 -5.63 -8.47
C ALA A 9 -0.65 -5.05 -8.78
N LEU A 10 0.41 -5.70 -8.27
CA LEU A 10 1.80 -5.33 -8.52
C LEU A 10 2.16 -5.49 -10.01
N SER A 11 1.85 -6.63 -10.61
CA SER A 11 2.11 -6.88 -12.04
C SER A 11 1.39 -5.89 -12.96
N ARG A 12 0.15 -5.49 -12.63
CA ARG A 12 -0.55 -4.44 -13.37
C ARG A 12 0.13 -3.09 -13.20
N LEU A 13 0.59 -2.75 -11.99
CA LEU A 13 1.32 -1.51 -11.73
C LEU A 13 2.63 -1.44 -12.53
N GLU A 14 3.40 -2.53 -12.59
CA GLU A 14 4.62 -2.62 -13.41
C GLU A 14 4.31 -2.41 -14.90
N THR A 15 3.21 -2.99 -15.37
CA THR A 15 2.75 -2.81 -16.77
C THR A 15 2.43 -1.34 -17.05
N ILE A 16 1.73 -0.66 -16.14
CA ILE A 16 1.40 0.77 -16.27
C ILE A 16 2.66 1.63 -16.31
N VAL A 17 3.64 1.35 -15.44
CA VAL A 17 4.93 2.06 -15.46
C VAL A 17 5.61 1.89 -16.81
N ALA A 18 5.69 0.66 -17.32
CA ALA A 18 6.28 0.40 -18.62
C ALA A 18 5.52 1.08 -19.78
N GLU A 19 4.19 1.17 -19.70
CA GLU A 19 3.36 1.90 -20.68
C GLU A 19 3.62 3.41 -20.65
N LEU A 20 3.74 4.00 -19.46
CA LEU A 20 4.07 5.41 -19.28
C LEU A 20 5.49 5.74 -19.76
N GLU A 21 6.47 4.89 -19.45
CA GLU A 21 7.88 5.07 -19.84
C GLU A 21 8.10 4.97 -21.35
N ARG A 22 7.27 4.18 -22.06
CA ARG A 22 7.31 4.10 -23.54
C ARG A 22 6.94 5.43 -24.20
N GLY A 23 6.08 6.23 -23.58
CA GLY A 23 5.69 7.55 -24.10
C GLY A 23 4.88 7.54 -25.41
N GLU A 24 4.28 6.41 -25.77
CA GLU A 24 3.49 6.25 -27.00
C GLU A 24 2.00 6.61 -26.83
N LEU A 25 1.58 6.90 -25.59
CA LEU A 25 0.20 7.17 -25.24
C LEU A 25 -0.16 8.64 -25.48
N SER A 26 -1.42 8.88 -25.84
CA SER A 26 -1.96 10.24 -25.81
C SER A 26 -2.01 10.78 -24.36
N LEU A 27 -2.17 12.10 -24.23
CA LEU A 27 -2.29 12.74 -22.91
C LEU A 27 -3.46 12.17 -22.10
N ASP A 28 -4.62 11.99 -22.72
CA ASP A 28 -5.81 11.46 -22.05
C ASP A 28 -5.62 10.01 -21.58
N GLU A 29 -4.94 9.19 -22.40
CA GLU A 29 -4.61 7.80 -22.03
C GLU A 29 -3.59 7.76 -20.90
N SER A 30 -2.55 8.58 -20.99
CA SER A 30 -1.51 8.73 -19.96
C SER A 30 -2.12 9.10 -18.61
N LEU A 31 -3.05 10.06 -18.58
CA LEU A 31 -3.76 10.47 -17.37
C LEU A 31 -4.61 9.33 -16.80
N ARG A 32 -5.34 8.59 -17.64
CA ARG A 32 -6.17 7.47 -17.19
C ARG A 32 -5.33 6.35 -16.56
N ILE A 33 -4.26 5.91 -17.21
CA ILE A 33 -3.44 4.82 -16.68
C ILE A 33 -2.61 5.27 -15.47
N PHE A 34 -2.23 6.55 -15.41
CA PHE A 34 -1.59 7.12 -14.22
C PHE A 34 -2.52 7.06 -13.01
N GLU A 35 -3.79 7.46 -13.15
CA GLU A 35 -4.78 7.35 -12.08
C GLU A 35 -5.00 5.90 -11.62
N GLU A 36 -5.02 4.95 -12.57
CA GLU A 36 -5.06 3.53 -12.26
C GLU A 36 -3.83 3.10 -11.45
N GLY A 37 -2.63 3.52 -11.88
CA GLY A 37 -1.37 3.23 -11.21
C GLY A 37 -1.35 3.76 -9.76
N VAL A 38 -1.82 4.98 -9.53
CA VAL A 38 -1.94 5.57 -8.18
C VAL A 38 -2.88 4.76 -7.29
N LYS A 39 -4.02 4.30 -7.83
CA LYS A 39 -4.98 3.45 -7.08
C LYS A 39 -4.38 2.08 -6.74
N LEU A 40 -3.67 1.46 -7.69
CA LEU A 40 -2.99 0.19 -7.47
C LEU A 40 -1.88 0.29 -6.44
N SER A 41 -1.05 1.34 -6.51
CA SER A 41 0.00 1.60 -5.52
C SER A 41 -0.56 1.69 -4.09
N LYS A 42 -1.62 2.48 -3.89
CA LYS A 42 -2.32 2.57 -2.59
C LYS A 42 -2.89 1.22 -2.13
N THR A 43 -3.39 0.42 -3.06
CA THR A 43 -3.94 -0.91 -2.77
C THR A 43 -2.84 -1.86 -2.31
N CYS A 44 -1.69 -1.88 -3.00
CA CYS A 44 -0.54 -2.69 -2.63
C CYS A 44 -0.03 -2.33 -1.22
N LEU A 45 0.14 -1.04 -0.93
CA LEU A 45 0.56 -0.56 0.39
C LEU A 45 -0.39 -1.05 1.48
N LYS A 46 -1.71 -0.87 1.30
CA LYS A 46 -2.71 -1.34 2.26
C LYS A 46 -2.63 -2.85 2.52
N MET A 47 -2.38 -3.63 1.47
CA MET A 47 -2.25 -5.09 1.60
C MET A 47 -1.00 -5.49 2.39
N LEU A 48 0.09 -4.74 2.24
CA LEU A 48 1.32 -4.93 3.02
C LEU A 48 1.09 -4.56 4.48
N ASP A 49 0.48 -3.40 4.77
CA ASP A 49 0.15 -2.97 6.13
C ASP A 49 -0.75 -4.01 6.85
N ASP A 50 -1.76 -4.52 6.14
CA ASP A 50 -2.66 -5.55 6.66
C ASP A 50 -1.92 -6.88 6.92
N ALA A 51 -0.88 -7.18 6.14
CA ALA A 51 -0.06 -8.37 6.34
C ALA A 51 0.88 -8.20 7.54
N GLU A 52 1.53 -7.04 7.65
CA GLU A 52 2.41 -6.69 8.76
C GLU A 52 1.67 -6.76 10.09
N ARG A 53 0.50 -6.11 10.19
CA ARG A 53 -0.33 -6.14 11.41
C ARG A 53 -0.72 -7.57 11.81
N LYS A 54 -1.01 -8.44 10.85
CA LYS A 54 -1.33 -9.85 11.15
C LYS A 54 -0.11 -10.59 11.70
N VAL A 55 1.07 -10.32 11.16
CA VAL A 55 2.32 -10.91 11.67
C VAL A 55 2.59 -10.43 13.10
N GLU A 56 2.45 -9.13 13.36
CA GLU A 56 2.63 -8.57 14.71
C GLU A 56 1.72 -9.21 15.75
N ILE A 57 0.41 -9.37 15.44
CA ILE A 57 -0.54 -10.04 16.34
C ILE A 57 -0.11 -11.49 16.61
N LEU A 58 0.30 -12.22 15.57
CA LEU A 58 0.72 -13.63 15.70
C LEU A 58 2.01 -13.79 16.50
N VAL A 59 2.94 -12.84 16.44
CA VAL A 59 4.16 -12.82 17.26
C VAL A 59 3.79 -12.53 18.72
N GLN A 60 2.94 -11.54 18.97
CA GLN A 60 2.46 -11.20 20.32
C GLN A 60 1.73 -12.35 21.01
N ASP A 61 0.95 -13.14 20.26
CA ASP A 61 0.23 -14.31 20.78
C ASP A 61 1.19 -15.46 21.17
N LYS A 62 2.34 -15.60 20.51
CA LYS A 62 3.35 -16.62 20.84
C LYS A 62 4.18 -16.29 22.08
N ASP A 63 4.36 -15.00 22.39
CA ASP A 63 5.11 -14.52 23.57
C ASP A 63 4.22 -14.21 24.79
N GLY A 64 2.91 -14.46 24.69
CA GLY A 64 1.98 -14.50 25.83
C GLY A 64 1.74 -13.17 26.55
N ARG A 65 2.07 -12.02 25.95
CA ARG A 65 1.89 -10.70 26.57
C ARG A 65 1.12 -9.75 25.64
N LYS A 66 -0.15 -9.52 25.98
CA LYS A 66 -0.99 -8.52 25.32
C LYS A 66 -0.54 -7.10 25.67
N ARG A 67 -0.29 -6.27 24.67
CA ARG A 67 -0.51 -4.82 24.77
C ARG A 67 -1.24 -4.36 23.51
N ILE A 68 -2.50 -3.96 23.69
CA ILE A 68 -3.21 -3.19 22.67
C ILE A 68 -2.65 -1.78 22.76
N GLN A 69 -1.66 -1.46 21.93
CA GLN A 69 -1.42 -0.07 21.59
C GLN A 69 -2.37 0.23 20.43
N ALA A 70 -3.44 0.97 20.70
CA ALA A 70 -4.18 1.63 19.64
C ALA A 70 -3.14 2.45 18.85
N PHE A 71 -3.12 2.28 17.53
CA PHE A 71 -2.31 3.11 16.64
C PHE A 71 -2.90 4.53 16.71
N SER A 72 -2.50 5.28 17.73
CA SER A 72 -2.64 6.74 17.75
C SER A 72 -1.50 7.25 16.90
N ILE A 73 -1.82 7.73 15.70
CA ILE A 73 -0.96 8.71 15.04
C ILE A 73 -0.95 9.90 16.01
N GLU A 74 0.09 10.01 16.82
CA GLU A 74 0.41 11.24 17.51
C GLU A 74 0.73 12.25 16.40
N ASP A 75 -0.23 13.14 16.12
CA ASP A 75 0.08 14.45 15.55
C ASP A 75 1.16 15.04 16.47
N SER A 76 2.39 15.02 15.98
CA SER A 76 3.55 15.60 16.64
C SER A 76 3.38 17.12 16.66
N ASN A 77 2.67 17.58 17.69
CA ASN A 77 3.09 18.64 18.60
C ASN A 77 4.05 19.68 17.95
N LEU A 78 3.50 20.69 17.27
CA LEU A 78 4.14 22.00 17.25
C LEU A 78 3.61 22.77 18.47
N PRO A 79 4.46 23.14 19.45
CA PRO A 79 4.05 24.04 20.50
C PRO A 79 3.79 25.44 19.92
N GLU A 80 2.59 25.98 20.19
CA GLU A 80 2.34 27.41 20.09
C GLU A 80 3.35 28.16 20.96
N SER A 81 4.12 29.06 20.33
CA SER A 81 4.72 30.23 20.98
C SER A 81 4.79 31.39 19.99
#